data_AF-A0A3D0ZPM8-F1
#
_entry.id   AF-A0A3D0ZPM8-F1
#
_cell.length_a   1.000
_cell.length_b   1.000
_cell.length_c   1.000
_cell.angle_alpha   90.00
_cell.angle_beta   90.00
_cell.angle_gamma   90.00
#
_symmetry.space_group_name_H-M   'P 1'
#
loop_
_entity.id
_entity.type
_entity.pdbx_description
1 polymer ?
#
loop_
_entity_poly.entity_id
_entity_poly.type
_entity_poly.pdbx_seq_one_letter_code
_entity_poly.pdbx_strand_id
1 'polypeptide(L)'
;AAFLFLVIKPGTHVYNMFYPAAVLAALGAQYFYQLFKGLLSKAVVVALTVLFSFFAYQGYLLFADTRVDYPWVQENILGYKTKPYSQKSLPNNIIGFPIYRGWEEAAEFLVSENARNGSDIPYITNEESSIGGFYLPLRYGKENEYYAIGVKRPLSFVNDYTFPSIKNKKTVKRIEVRGENTMRIYKVSINEE
;
A
#
# COMPACT_ATOMS: atom_id res chain seq x y z
N ALA A 1 -4.56 -24.88 -6.23
CA ALA A 1 -5.20 -24.96 -4.89
C ALA A 1 -4.22 -25.47 -3.83
N ALA A 2 -3.62 -26.67 -3.98
CA ALA A 2 -2.71 -27.25 -2.97
C ALA A 2 -1.51 -26.35 -2.60
N PHE A 3 -0.91 -25.63 -3.56
CA PHE A 3 0.20 -24.71 -3.29
C PHE A 3 -0.19 -23.52 -2.38
N LEU A 4 -1.40 -22.97 -2.50
CA LEU A 4 -1.89 -21.91 -1.61
C LEU A 4 -2.11 -22.39 -0.17
N PHE A 5 -2.43 -23.68 0.01
CA PHE A 5 -2.62 -24.29 1.33
C PHE A 5 -1.32 -24.83 1.95
N LEU A 6 -0.33 -25.19 1.11
CA LEU A 6 0.95 -25.76 1.55
C LEU A 6 2.08 -24.72 1.65
N VAL A 7 1.98 -23.59 0.95
CA VAL A 7 2.97 -22.51 1.00
C VAL A 7 2.44 -21.40 1.88
N ILE A 8 3.03 -21.28 3.06
CA ILE A 8 2.65 -20.34 4.14
C ILE A 8 2.66 -18.87 3.65
N LYS A 9 3.48 -18.53 2.65
CA LYS A 9 3.63 -17.17 2.10
C LYS A 9 3.86 -17.20 0.58
N PRO A 10 2.80 -17.22 -0.25
CA PRO A 10 2.95 -17.35 -1.70
C PRO A 10 3.43 -16.06 -2.40
N GLY A 11 3.38 -14.89 -1.74
CA GLY A 11 3.87 -13.64 -2.32
C GLY A 11 3.28 -13.36 -3.71
N THR A 12 4.10 -12.84 -4.63
CA THR A 12 3.71 -12.52 -6.02
C THR A 12 3.42 -13.77 -6.86
N HIS A 13 3.81 -14.95 -6.40
CA HIS A 13 3.49 -16.21 -7.09
C HIS A 13 1.99 -16.52 -7.10
N VAL A 14 1.18 -15.81 -6.30
CA VAL A 14 -0.27 -15.89 -6.40
C VAL A 14 -0.78 -15.56 -7.81
N TYR A 15 -0.15 -14.64 -8.54
CA TYR A 15 -0.55 -14.28 -9.90
C TYR A 15 -0.36 -15.44 -10.88
N ASN A 16 0.69 -16.22 -10.69
CA ASN A 16 0.98 -17.39 -11.54
C ASN A 16 -0.01 -18.54 -11.32
N MET A 17 -0.73 -18.53 -10.19
CA MET A 17 -1.74 -19.56 -9.89
C MET A 17 -3.16 -19.08 -10.15
N PHE A 18 -3.41 -17.78 -10.02
CA PHE A 18 -4.75 -17.22 -10.14
C PHE A 18 -5.33 -17.44 -11.54
N TYR A 19 -4.59 -17.06 -12.59
CA TYR A 19 -5.08 -17.20 -13.97
C TYR A 19 -5.31 -18.66 -14.37
N PRO A 20 -4.37 -19.62 -14.12
CA PRO A 20 -4.65 -21.03 -14.39
C PRO A 20 -5.83 -21.58 -13.59
N ALA A 21 -5.97 -21.19 -12.32
CA ALA A 21 -7.10 -21.63 -11.50
C ALA A 21 -8.43 -21.09 -12.02
N ALA A 22 -8.49 -19.85 -12.50
CA ALA A 22 -9.68 -19.27 -13.11
C ALA A 22 -10.08 -20.01 -14.40
N VAL A 23 -9.12 -20.36 -15.25
CA VAL A 23 -9.37 -21.15 -16.47
C VAL A 23 -9.89 -22.54 -16.12
N LEU A 24 -9.25 -23.23 -15.15
CA LEU A 24 -9.71 -24.54 -14.70
C LEU A 24 -11.12 -24.48 -14.07
N ALA A 25 -11.43 -23.43 -13.32
CA ALA A 25 -12.75 -23.22 -12.75
C ALA A 25 -13.82 -23.02 -13.84
N ALA A 26 -13.50 -22.26 -14.90
CA ALA A 26 -14.39 -22.07 -16.05
C ALA A 26 -14.65 -23.38 -16.81
N LEU A 27 -13.59 -24.17 -17.08
CA LEU A 27 -13.71 -25.49 -17.70
C LEU A 27 -14.54 -26.45 -16.83
N GLY A 28 -14.30 -26.44 -15.50
CA GLY A 28 -15.08 -27.22 -14.54
C GLY A 28 -16.56 -26.83 -14.55
N ALA A 29 -16.87 -25.53 -14.54
CA ALA A 29 -18.25 -25.04 -14.62
C ALA A 29 -18.95 -25.47 -15.92
N GLN A 30 -18.25 -25.40 -17.06
CA GLN A 30 -18.78 -25.88 -18.34
C GLN A 30 -19.07 -27.39 -18.31
N TYR A 31 -18.15 -28.19 -17.75
CA TYR A 31 -18.32 -29.63 -17.61
C TYR A 31 -19.52 -29.98 -16.72
N PHE A 32 -19.64 -29.32 -15.56
CA PHE A 32 -20.78 -29.50 -14.65
C PHE A 32 -22.12 -29.13 -15.31
N TYR A 33 -22.16 -28.06 -16.09
CA TYR A 33 -23.35 -27.68 -16.86
C TYR A 33 -23.76 -28.78 -17.85
N GLN A 34 -22.80 -29.42 -18.51
CA GLN A 34 -23.08 -30.51 -19.45
C GLN A 34 -23.54 -31.80 -18.76
N LEU A 35 -23.07 -32.07 -17.54
CA LEU A 35 -23.42 -33.26 -16.76
C LEU A 35 -24.88 -33.24 -16.30
N PHE A 36 -25.37 -32.05 -15.90
CA PHE A 36 -26.70 -31.86 -15.37
C PHE A 36 -27.62 -31.22 -16.41
N LYS A 37 -28.02 -31.94 -17.46
CA LYS A 37 -29.01 -31.43 -18.44
C LYS A 37 -30.43 -31.42 -17.85
N GLY A 38 -31.23 -30.40 -18.18
CA GLY A 38 -32.63 -30.27 -17.75
C GLY A 38 -32.86 -29.18 -16.68
N LEU A 39 -33.90 -29.31 -15.84
CA LEU A 39 -34.23 -28.33 -14.79
C LEU A 39 -33.08 -28.11 -13.79
N LEU A 40 -32.30 -29.14 -13.52
CA LEU A 40 -31.13 -29.07 -12.65
C LEU A 40 -30.03 -28.15 -13.21
N SER A 41 -29.92 -28.02 -14.54
CA SER A 41 -28.92 -27.15 -15.20
C SER A 41 -29.13 -25.68 -14.83
N LYS A 42 -30.39 -25.24 -14.81
CA LYS A 42 -30.77 -23.86 -14.49
C LYS A 42 -30.44 -23.52 -13.04
N ALA A 43 -30.68 -24.45 -12.11
CA ALA A 43 -30.33 -24.28 -10.70
C ALA A 43 -28.81 -24.15 -10.51
N VAL A 44 -28.02 -24.98 -11.20
CA VAL A 44 -26.54 -24.90 -11.15
C VAL A 44 -26.04 -23.56 -11.71
N VAL A 45 -26.59 -23.09 -12.83
CA VAL A 45 -26.22 -21.79 -13.40
C VAL A 45 -26.54 -20.65 -12.42
N VAL A 46 -27.74 -20.63 -11.85
CA VAL A 46 -28.12 -19.61 -10.85
C VAL A 46 -27.20 -19.64 -9.64
N ALA A 47 -26.88 -20.83 -9.12
CA ALA A 47 -25.98 -20.98 -7.98
C ALA A 47 -24.56 -20.45 -8.30
N LEU A 48 -24.01 -20.79 -9.47
CA LEU A 48 -22.72 -20.29 -9.92
C LEU A 48 -22.74 -18.77 -10.11
N THR A 49 -23.80 -18.21 -10.71
CA THR A 49 -23.94 -16.75 -10.88
C THR A 49 -23.97 -16.04 -9.53
N VAL A 50 -24.73 -16.54 -8.55
CA VAL A 50 -24.75 -15.97 -7.19
C VAL A 50 -23.36 -16.04 -6.55
N LEU A 51 -22.67 -17.17 -6.66
CA LEU A 51 -21.33 -17.36 -6.11
C LEU A 51 -20.31 -16.41 -6.74
N PHE A 52 -20.28 -16.31 -8.08
CA PHE A 52 -19.37 -15.39 -8.78
C PHE A 52 -19.72 -13.93 -8.51
N SER A 53 -21.01 -13.58 -8.41
CA SER A 53 -21.44 -12.23 -8.05
C SER A 53 -21.01 -11.87 -6.62
N PHE A 54 -21.10 -12.81 -5.68
CA PHE A 54 -20.58 -12.63 -4.33
C PHE A 54 -19.06 -12.36 -4.35
N PHE A 55 -18.26 -13.16 -5.06
CA PHE A 55 -16.82 -12.92 -5.15
C PHE A 55 -16.47 -11.62 -5.88
N ALA A 56 -17.21 -11.27 -6.94
CA ALA A 56 -17.05 -9.98 -7.61
C ALA A 56 -17.36 -8.82 -6.66
N TYR A 57 -18.40 -8.94 -5.84
CA TYR A 57 -18.73 -7.95 -4.82
C TYR A 57 -17.65 -7.85 -3.73
N GLN A 58 -17.12 -8.98 -3.24
CA GLN A 58 -15.99 -8.97 -2.31
C GLN A 58 -14.75 -8.30 -2.93
N GLY A 59 -14.44 -8.61 -4.20
CA GLY A 59 -13.36 -7.94 -4.94
C GLY A 59 -13.60 -6.44 -5.07
N TYR A 60 -14.82 -6.03 -5.38
CA TYR A 60 -15.19 -4.61 -5.42
C TYR A 60 -14.98 -3.93 -4.06
N LEU A 61 -15.45 -4.52 -2.96
CA LEU A 61 -15.25 -3.96 -1.62
C LEU A 61 -13.76 -3.84 -1.25
N LEU A 62 -12.94 -4.81 -1.65
CA LEU A 62 -11.51 -4.84 -1.34
C LEU A 62 -10.67 -3.91 -2.22
N PHE A 63 -11.08 -3.64 -3.47
CA PHE A 63 -10.23 -2.96 -4.46
C PHE A 63 -10.82 -1.67 -5.03
N ALA A 64 -12.12 -1.40 -4.87
CA ALA A 64 -12.75 -0.21 -5.44
C ALA A 64 -12.79 1.00 -4.49
N ASP A 65 -12.89 0.79 -3.16
CA ASP A 65 -12.76 1.89 -2.21
C ASP A 65 -11.30 2.19 -1.89
N THR A 66 -10.66 2.92 -2.81
CA THR A 66 -9.24 3.23 -2.67
C THR A 66 -8.92 4.16 -1.49
N ARG A 67 -9.92 4.66 -0.74
CA ARG A 67 -9.73 5.58 0.39
C ARG A 67 -9.23 4.89 1.63
N VAL A 68 -9.43 3.57 1.74
CA VAL A 68 -8.99 2.75 2.88
C VAL A 68 -7.74 1.93 2.53
N ASP A 69 -7.20 2.07 1.31
CA ASP A 69 -6.09 1.27 0.74
C ASP A 69 -4.77 1.32 1.49
N TYR A 70 -4.67 2.12 2.54
CA TYR A 70 -3.46 2.12 3.33
C TYR A 70 -3.45 0.91 4.26
N PRO A 71 -2.54 -0.07 4.06
CA PRO A 71 -2.64 -1.42 4.63
C PRO A 71 -2.55 -1.47 6.16
N TRP A 72 -2.21 -0.35 6.79
CA TRP A 72 -2.03 -0.23 8.24
C TRP A 72 -3.17 0.50 8.94
N VAL A 73 -4.21 0.88 8.20
CA VAL A 73 -5.42 1.45 8.79
C VAL A 73 -6.26 0.32 9.36
N GLN A 74 -6.68 0.47 10.62
CA GLN A 74 -7.66 -0.46 11.20
C GLN A 74 -9.00 -0.26 10.50
N GLU A 75 -9.57 -1.35 10.00
CA GLU A 75 -10.89 -1.36 9.40
C GLU A 75 -11.96 -1.51 10.49
N ASN A 76 -13.14 -0.97 10.20
CA ASN A 76 -14.33 -1.20 11.02
C ASN A 76 -15.27 -2.13 10.26
N ILE A 77 -15.35 -3.38 10.71
CA ILE A 77 -16.21 -4.40 10.13
C ILE A 77 -17.36 -4.63 11.10
N LEU A 78 -18.57 -4.22 10.72
CA LEU A 78 -19.80 -4.40 11.50
C LEU A 78 -19.72 -3.84 12.94
N GLY A 79 -19.03 -2.72 13.13
CA GLY A 79 -18.87 -2.07 14.45
C GLY A 79 -17.65 -2.54 15.25
N TYR A 80 -16.93 -3.56 14.75
CA TYR A 80 -15.72 -4.07 15.38
C TYR A 80 -14.47 -3.58 14.63
N LYS A 81 -13.51 -3.02 15.36
CA LYS A 81 -12.21 -2.63 14.80
C LYS A 81 -11.30 -3.85 14.65
N THR A 82 -10.60 -3.97 13.52
CA THR A 82 -9.58 -5.00 13.32
C THR A 82 -8.38 -4.78 14.27
N LYS A 83 -7.57 -5.83 14.52
CA LYS A 83 -6.38 -5.71 15.37
C LYS A 83 -5.38 -4.72 14.75
N PRO A 84 -4.67 -3.91 15.58
CA PRO A 84 -3.66 -3.01 15.06
C PRO A 84 -2.52 -3.79 14.39
N TYR A 85 -2.03 -3.27 13.28
CA TYR A 85 -0.88 -3.83 12.58
C TYR A 85 0.42 -3.51 13.33
N SER A 86 1.40 -4.40 13.21
CA SER A 86 2.73 -4.27 13.82
C SER A 86 3.81 -4.80 12.87
N GLN A 87 5.08 -4.70 13.26
CA GLN A 87 6.19 -5.34 12.54
C GLN A 87 5.95 -6.84 12.29
N LYS A 88 5.28 -7.55 13.21
CA LYS A 88 4.93 -8.97 13.04
C LYS A 88 3.82 -9.18 12.01
N SER A 89 3.03 -8.14 11.77
CA SER A 89 1.95 -8.11 10.80
C SER A 89 2.45 -7.83 9.39
N LEU A 90 3.71 -7.43 9.18
CA LEU A 90 4.35 -7.39 7.85
C LEU A 90 4.26 -8.78 7.22
N PRO A 91 3.31 -9.02 6.29
CA PRO A 91 3.49 -10.11 5.39
C PRO A 91 4.60 -9.66 4.43
N ASN A 92 5.51 -10.54 4.02
CA ASN A 92 6.44 -10.27 2.90
C ASN A 92 5.69 -10.13 1.55
N ASN A 93 4.38 -9.82 1.58
CA ASN A 93 3.40 -10.06 0.55
C ASN A 93 2.39 -8.89 0.43
N ILE A 94 2.70 -7.68 0.91
CA ILE A 94 1.91 -6.48 0.57
C ILE A 94 2.23 -6.16 -0.89
N ILE A 95 1.45 -6.74 -1.78
CA ILE A 95 1.65 -6.67 -3.21
C ILE A 95 0.55 -5.79 -3.77
N GLY A 96 0.93 -4.84 -4.62
CA GLY A 96 -0.02 -4.11 -5.46
C GLY A 96 -0.78 -2.99 -4.77
N PHE A 97 -0.39 -2.54 -3.58
CA PHE A 97 -0.95 -1.31 -3.01
C PHE A 97 -0.15 -0.10 -3.53
N PRO A 98 -0.70 0.71 -4.45
CA PRO A 98 -0.12 2.00 -4.76
C PRO A 98 -0.19 2.86 -3.50
N ILE A 99 0.98 3.22 -2.98
CA ILE A 99 1.10 4.04 -1.78
C ILE A 99 0.84 5.49 -2.20
N TYR A 100 -0.42 5.84 -2.46
CA TYR A 100 -0.80 7.21 -2.78
C TYR A 100 -0.78 8.06 -1.50
N ARG A 101 0.43 8.46 -1.12
CA ARG A 101 0.71 9.21 0.11
C ARG A 101 1.20 10.62 -0.16
N GLY A 102 1.27 11.02 -1.43
CA GLY A 102 1.73 12.34 -1.86
C GLY A 102 3.25 12.44 -2.08
N TRP A 103 3.91 11.32 -2.39
CA TRP A 103 5.34 11.31 -2.71
C TRP A 103 5.67 12.12 -3.98
N GLU A 104 4.77 12.14 -4.97
CA GLU A 104 4.92 12.97 -6.17
C GLU A 104 4.89 14.47 -5.81
N GLU A 105 3.91 14.91 -5.01
CA GLU A 105 3.87 16.31 -4.52
C GLU A 105 5.11 16.65 -3.68
N ALA A 106 5.60 15.71 -2.87
CA ALA A 106 6.85 15.87 -2.12
C ALA A 106 8.05 16.09 -3.06
N ALA A 107 8.13 15.31 -4.13
CA ALA A 107 9.18 15.42 -5.12
C ALA A 107 9.14 16.76 -5.85
N GLU A 108 7.97 17.16 -6.36
CA GLU A 108 7.79 18.45 -7.02
C GLU A 108 8.20 19.61 -6.11
N PHE A 109 7.74 19.59 -4.85
CA PHE A 109 8.09 20.62 -3.87
C PHE A 109 9.60 20.68 -3.62
N LEU A 110 10.23 19.55 -3.28
CA LEU A 110 11.65 19.52 -2.91
C LEU A 110 12.59 19.84 -4.08
N VAL A 111 12.25 19.36 -5.29
CA VAL A 111 13.00 19.71 -6.51
C VAL A 111 12.91 21.21 -6.78
N SER A 112 11.71 21.79 -6.63
CA SER A 112 11.54 23.24 -6.83
C SER A 112 12.32 24.07 -5.80
N GLU A 113 12.37 23.63 -4.54
CA GLU A 113 13.12 24.30 -3.48
C GLU A 113 14.64 24.17 -3.70
N ASN A 114 15.14 23.00 -4.11
CA ASN A 114 16.55 22.82 -4.43
C ASN A 114 16.98 23.64 -5.65
N ALA A 115 16.12 23.74 -6.68
CA ALA A 115 16.37 24.59 -7.84
C ALA A 115 16.43 26.08 -7.49
N ARG A 116 15.56 26.55 -6.58
CA ARG A 116 15.57 27.95 -6.09
C ARG A 116 16.82 28.29 -5.28
N ASN A 117 17.25 27.36 -4.44
CA ASN A 117 18.38 27.57 -3.53
C ASN A 117 19.74 27.16 -4.15
N GLY A 118 19.75 26.66 -5.38
CA GLY A 118 20.97 26.19 -6.06
C GLY A 118 21.71 25.08 -5.30
N SER A 119 20.98 24.25 -4.53
CA SER A 119 21.54 23.31 -3.56
C SER A 119 21.06 21.88 -3.82
N ASP A 120 21.95 20.88 -3.72
CA ASP A 120 21.60 19.46 -3.76
C ASP A 120 21.49 18.89 -2.34
N ILE A 121 20.37 19.23 -1.67
CA ILE A 121 20.13 18.84 -0.28
C ILE A 121 19.62 17.39 -0.23
N PRO A 122 20.30 16.47 0.49
CA PRO A 122 19.87 15.08 0.62
C PRO A 122 18.62 14.96 1.51
N TYR A 123 18.03 13.76 1.51
CA TYR A 123 16.86 13.49 2.34
C TYR A 123 16.98 12.20 3.16
N ILE A 124 16.21 12.16 4.24
CA ILE A 124 15.87 10.94 4.98
C ILE A 124 14.35 10.82 5.10
N THR A 125 13.87 9.62 5.37
CA THR A 125 12.45 9.37 5.65
C THR A 125 12.30 8.37 6.80
N ASN A 126 11.19 8.43 7.53
CA ASN A 126 10.81 7.36 8.47
C ASN A 126 10.11 6.20 7.75
N GLU A 127 9.90 6.30 6.43
CA GLU A 127 9.42 5.24 5.55
C GLU A 127 10.59 4.40 5.00
N GLU A 128 10.29 3.29 4.34
CA GLU A 128 11.29 2.52 3.59
C GLU A 128 11.97 3.40 2.52
N SER A 129 13.31 3.44 2.53
CA SER A 129 14.09 4.35 1.67
C SER A 129 13.91 4.08 0.18
N SER A 130 13.64 2.84 -0.22
CA SER A 130 13.36 2.46 -1.60
C SER A 130 12.09 3.11 -2.15
N ILE A 131 11.09 3.35 -1.28
CA ILE A 131 9.84 4.00 -1.66
C ILE A 131 10.08 5.48 -1.90
N GLY A 132 10.74 6.16 -0.97
CA GLY A 132 11.13 7.56 -1.16
C GLY A 132 12.00 7.74 -2.41
N GLY A 133 12.99 6.85 -2.60
CA GLY A 133 13.94 6.92 -3.71
C GLY A 133 13.33 6.64 -5.08
N PHE A 134 12.19 5.97 -5.14
CA PHE A 134 11.45 5.81 -6.39
C PHE A 134 10.89 7.14 -6.91
N TYR A 135 10.41 8.01 -6.01
CA TYR A 135 9.78 9.29 -6.38
C TYR A 135 10.76 10.47 -6.34
N LEU A 136 11.73 10.44 -5.42
CA LEU A 136 12.62 11.56 -5.18
C LEU A 136 13.92 11.43 -5.97
N PRO A 137 14.23 12.37 -6.89
CA PRO A 137 15.51 12.42 -7.57
C PRO A 137 16.60 13.07 -6.68
N LEU A 138 16.58 12.79 -5.37
CA LEU A 138 17.50 13.34 -4.39
C LEU A 138 18.36 12.23 -3.79
N ARG A 139 19.54 12.56 -3.31
CA ARG A 139 20.40 11.57 -2.62
C ARG A 139 19.82 11.23 -1.25
N TYR A 140 19.74 9.94 -0.94
CA TYR A 140 19.34 9.47 0.38
C TYR A 140 20.53 9.57 1.35
N GLY A 141 20.38 10.29 2.46
CA GLY A 141 21.44 10.45 3.44
C GLY A 141 21.27 11.64 4.36
N LYS A 142 22.24 11.81 5.26
CA LYS A 142 22.35 12.97 6.17
C LYS A 142 23.65 13.70 5.87
N GLU A 143 23.56 15.00 5.67
CA GLU A 143 24.69 15.91 5.54
C GLU A 143 24.45 17.15 6.42
N ASN A 144 25.23 18.21 6.24
CA ASN A 144 25.13 19.44 7.05
C ASN A 144 23.72 20.05 7.00
N GLU A 145 23.06 19.97 5.85
CA GLU A 145 21.63 20.23 5.69
C GLU A 145 20.96 19.03 5.04
N TYR A 146 19.76 18.68 5.47
CA TYR A 146 18.96 17.62 4.83
C TYR A 146 17.46 17.81 5.08
N TYR A 147 16.65 17.21 4.21
CA TYR A 147 15.21 17.10 4.43
C TYR A 147 14.87 15.84 5.21
N ALA A 148 14.10 15.98 6.29
CA ALA A 148 13.51 14.84 6.98
C ALA A 148 12.03 14.74 6.59
N ILE A 149 11.65 13.65 5.93
CA ILE A 149 10.28 13.40 5.43
C ILE A 149 9.59 12.43 6.38
N GLY A 150 8.74 12.97 7.24
CA GLY A 150 7.92 12.18 8.15
C GLY A 150 6.63 11.74 7.46
N VAL A 151 6.43 10.45 7.29
CA VAL A 151 5.22 9.82 6.78
C VAL A 151 4.37 9.31 7.96
N LYS A 152 3.05 9.46 7.86
CA LYS A 152 2.09 8.86 8.79
C LYS A 152 1.98 7.35 8.56
N ARG A 153 1.94 6.55 9.63
CA ARG A 153 1.77 5.11 9.61
C ARG A 153 2.76 4.37 8.69
N PRO A 154 4.06 4.69 8.60
CA PRO A 154 4.95 4.14 7.56
C PRO A 154 4.98 2.60 7.50
N LEU A 155 5.29 2.02 6.34
CA LEU A 155 5.53 0.57 6.18
C LEU A 155 6.66 0.04 7.04
N SER A 156 7.61 0.90 7.41
CA SER A 156 8.65 0.59 8.38
C SER A 156 8.14 0.35 9.81
N PHE A 157 6.87 0.66 10.11
CA PHE A 157 6.26 0.66 11.45
C PHE A 157 6.97 1.54 12.49
N VAL A 158 7.79 2.50 12.03
CA VAL A 158 8.32 3.55 12.89
C VAL A 158 7.21 4.55 13.24
N ASN A 159 7.37 5.25 14.36
CA ASN A 159 6.42 6.26 14.84
C ASN A 159 6.17 7.39 13.81
N ASP A 160 4.90 7.77 13.67
CA ASP A 160 4.41 8.83 12.77
C ASP A 160 5.21 10.13 12.90
N TYR A 161 5.72 10.64 11.78
CA TYR A 161 6.42 11.94 11.68
C TYR A 161 7.67 12.10 12.55
N THR A 162 8.08 11.07 13.28
CA THR A 162 9.16 11.21 14.26
C THR A 162 10.49 10.75 13.71
N PHE A 163 11.54 11.43 14.17
CA PHE A 163 12.93 11.07 13.96
C PHE A 163 13.60 11.26 15.32
N PRO A 164 13.99 10.17 16.01
CA PRO A 164 14.53 10.24 17.37
C PRO A 164 15.79 11.11 17.48
N SER A 165 16.55 11.22 16.38
CA SER A 165 17.85 11.90 16.32
C SER A 165 17.77 13.40 16.02
N ILE A 166 16.58 14.01 15.94
CA ILE A 166 16.43 15.38 15.42
C ILE A 166 15.53 16.20 16.35
N LYS A 167 16.13 17.17 17.05
CA LYS A 167 15.45 18.03 18.03
C LYS A 167 14.92 19.34 17.42
N ASN A 168 15.68 19.98 16.53
CA ASN A 168 15.31 21.26 15.90
C ASN A 168 14.79 21.02 14.49
N LYS A 169 13.46 21.02 14.32
CA LYS A 169 12.80 20.78 13.03
C LYS A 169 11.91 21.96 12.65
N LYS A 170 12.21 22.63 11.55
CA LYS A 170 11.27 23.56 10.93
C LYS A 170 10.44 22.80 9.89
N THR A 171 9.12 22.70 10.11
CA THR A 171 8.22 22.18 9.08
C THR A 171 8.20 23.14 7.90
N VAL A 172 8.62 22.66 6.73
CA VAL A 172 8.67 23.44 5.48
C VAL A 172 7.39 23.23 4.68
N LYS A 173 6.85 22.01 4.71
CA LYS A 173 5.65 21.65 3.95
C LYS A 173 4.89 20.53 4.65
N ARG A 174 3.57 20.59 4.55
CA ARG A 174 2.63 19.51 4.90
C ARG A 174 1.97 19.05 3.61
N ILE A 175 1.87 17.74 3.44
CA ILE A 175 1.24 17.12 2.28
C ILE A 175 -0.02 16.45 2.77
N GLU A 176 -1.12 16.76 2.08
CA GLU A 176 -2.45 16.30 2.42
C GLU A 176 -3.01 15.50 1.25
N VAL A 177 -3.37 14.25 1.51
CA VAL A 177 -4.00 13.39 0.53
C VAL A 177 -5.37 13.04 1.05
N ARG A 178 -6.41 13.39 0.28
CA ARG A 178 -7.82 13.07 0.57
C ARG A 178 -8.28 13.54 1.96
N GLY A 179 -7.88 14.74 2.37
CA GLY A 179 -8.31 15.31 3.67
C GLY A 179 -7.46 14.88 4.86
N GLU A 180 -6.46 14.01 4.66
CA GLU A 180 -5.57 13.54 5.71
C GLU A 180 -4.15 14.06 5.48
N ASN A 181 -3.57 14.68 6.50
CA ASN A 181 -2.14 14.98 6.49
C ASN A 181 -1.37 13.65 6.46
N THR A 182 -0.69 13.37 5.36
CA THR A 182 0.01 12.11 5.13
C THR A 182 1.50 12.25 5.34
N MET A 183 2.07 13.42 5.04
CA MET A 183 3.49 13.70 5.20
C MET A 183 3.78 15.09 5.76
N ARG A 184 4.89 15.17 6.50
CA ARG A 184 5.49 16.41 6.96
C ARG A 184 6.94 16.44 6.54
N ILE A 185 7.31 17.49 5.83
CA ILE A 185 8.67 17.74 5.39
C ILE A 185 9.29 18.74 6.35
N TYR A 186 10.43 18.39 6.91
CA TYR A 186 11.23 19.23 7.79
C TYR A 186 12.56 19.53 7.12
N LYS A 187 13.04 20.79 7.22
CA LYS A 187 14.43 21.12 6.91
C LYS A 187 15.22 21.07 8.22
N VAL A 188 16.38 20.41 8.17
CA VAL A 188 17.26 20.21 9.33
C VAL A 188 18.65 20.67 8.94
N SER A 189 19.26 21.49 9.80
CA SER A 189 20.64 21.95 9.68
C SER A 189 21.40 21.54 10.93
N ILE A 190 22.55 20.88 10.78
CA ILE A 190 23.32 20.29 11.89
C ILE A 190 24.10 21.37 12.68
N ASN A 191 24.26 22.57 12.13
CA ASN A 191 25.10 23.63 12.68
C ASN A 191 24.38 24.63 13.62
N GLU A 192 23.15 24.36 14.06
CA GLU A 192 22.48 25.15 15.11
C GLU A 192 22.63 24.45 16.48
N GLU A 193 23.83 24.52 17.05
CA GLU A 193 24.08 24.44 18.50
C GLU A 193 24.28 25.85 19.08
#